data_AF-A0A258RAY8-F1
#
_entry.id   AF-A0A258RAY8-F1
#
_cell.length_a   1.000
_cell.length_b   1.000
_cell.length_c   1.000
_cell.angle_alpha   90.00
_cell.angle_beta   90.00
_cell.angle_gamma   90.00
#
_symmetry.space_group_name_H-M   'P 1'
#
loop_
_entity.id
_entity.type
_entity.pdbx_description
1 polymer ?
#
loop_
_entity_poly.entity_id
_entity_poly.type
_entity_poly.pdbx_seq_one_letter_code
_entity_poly.pdbx_strand_id
1 'polypeptide(L)'
;MNSALSASASPGSDRHGTLDGASGAATGSREHASFRGDIEGLRGVAVLSLLAVHLFPQWVSGGFVGVDIFFVISGFLVSDGLFKAHEAHDFRLGDFYARRIRRIVPALSVVLFFCLVFSVLFTYPAAARQIGEGVITGAFFVSNLTLWQDALQLNRAAQQGPLTHLWWLGIEAQFCVVWPLAVALMFKHRRWALHAIVAMLVASLLLSALLAGSASSAHLLLPLTRGWELMAGALLAYLMRYVGQGPVACREARLCGGRASPRVADAFGFGGLALLALAVWLVDGATALPTAWAVLPTLGTVALLAAGPQAWVNRALLAHPVLRFYGAISFGLYLWHWPLLCFPAVLGMPLTPELRVIILTASVVLAALTFELVDRQAQAGTRRTGRPVVTVAVLIAVALCGWYVQSTNGLFASFPATMQQAPL
;
A
#
# COMPACT_ATOMS: atom_id res chain seq x y z
N MET A 1 -22.37 -26.09 93.48
CA MET A 1 -22.80 -24.68 93.62
C MET A 1 -23.54 -24.29 92.35
N ASN A 2 -24.87 -24.14 92.49
CA ASN A 2 -25.86 -23.40 91.70
C ASN A 2 -25.47 -22.95 90.26
N SER A 3 -26.28 -23.08 89.22
CA SER A 3 -27.70 -23.45 89.06
C SER A 3 -28.06 -23.33 87.57
N ALA A 4 -28.88 -24.26 87.04
CA ALA A 4 -29.89 -24.09 85.97
C ALA A 4 -29.46 -23.57 84.56
N LEU A 5 -30.04 -23.94 83.41
CA LEU A 5 -31.10 -24.84 82.95
C LEU A 5 -31.07 -24.82 81.40
N SER A 6 -31.54 -25.91 80.79
CA SER A 6 -32.27 -25.99 79.51
C SER A 6 -31.53 -26.00 78.16
N ALA A 7 -32.03 -26.90 77.31
CA ALA A 7 -31.56 -27.35 76.00
C ALA A 7 -32.19 -26.62 74.79
N SER A 8 -31.54 -26.74 73.63
CA SER A 8 -32.06 -27.27 72.35
C SER A 8 -31.73 -26.44 71.08
N ALA A 9 -31.29 -27.20 70.05
CA ALA A 9 -31.45 -27.03 68.60
C ALA A 9 -30.76 -25.88 67.81
N SER A 10 -29.99 -26.32 66.82
CA SER A 10 -29.32 -25.67 65.66
C SER A 10 -30.26 -25.06 64.59
N PRO A 11 -29.76 -24.55 63.44
CA PRO A 11 -28.63 -23.63 63.17
C PRO A 11 -29.06 -22.46 62.25
N GLY A 12 -28.34 -21.33 62.26
CA GLY A 12 -28.71 -20.23 61.36
C GLY A 12 -27.73 -19.05 61.29
N SER A 13 -26.86 -19.12 60.28
CA SER A 13 -26.23 -18.00 59.57
C SER A 13 -25.51 -16.92 60.40
N ASP A 14 -24.19 -17.01 60.42
CA ASP A 14 -23.29 -15.93 60.82
C ASP A 14 -23.49 -14.66 59.97
N ARG A 15 -23.76 -13.54 60.65
CA ARG A 15 -23.57 -12.18 60.16
C ARG A 15 -23.00 -11.31 61.28
N HIS A 16 -21.71 -11.02 61.27
CA HIS A 16 -21.16 -9.65 61.31
C HIS A 16 -19.63 -9.69 61.43
N GLY A 17 -18.96 -8.95 60.55
CA GLY A 17 -17.51 -8.82 60.51
C GLY A 17 -17.05 -8.20 59.20
N THR A 18 -17.50 -6.97 58.95
CA THR A 18 -17.03 -6.05 57.91
C THR A 18 -15.50 -5.98 57.86
N LEU A 19 -14.92 -6.00 56.65
CA LEU A 19 -14.12 -4.90 56.09
C LEU A 19 -13.80 -5.16 54.60
N ASP A 20 -13.88 -4.07 53.84
CA ASP A 20 -13.84 -3.93 52.39
C ASP A 20 -12.56 -4.41 51.70
N GLY A 21 -12.70 -4.83 50.43
CA GLY A 21 -11.57 -5.09 49.55
C GLY A 21 -11.92 -5.78 48.24
N ALA A 22 -12.87 -5.23 47.49
CA ALA A 22 -13.16 -5.69 46.14
C ALA A 22 -11.94 -5.50 45.21
N SER A 23 -11.32 -6.60 44.79
CA SER A 23 -10.46 -6.65 43.60
C SER A 23 -11.00 -7.73 42.67
N GLY A 24 -11.98 -7.32 41.85
CA GLY A 24 -12.44 -8.12 40.73
C GLY A 24 -11.30 -8.27 39.73
N ALA A 25 -10.82 -9.50 39.58
CA ALA A 25 -9.91 -9.87 38.51
C ALA A 25 -10.58 -9.61 37.15
N ALA A 26 -10.32 -8.43 36.58
CA ALA A 26 -10.66 -8.13 35.21
C ALA A 26 -9.73 -8.96 34.31
N THR A 27 -10.18 -10.15 33.93
CA THR A 27 -9.70 -10.89 32.76
C THR A 27 -10.02 -10.07 31.51
N GLY A 28 -9.18 -9.06 31.24
CA GLY A 28 -9.20 -8.32 29.99
C GLY A 28 -8.65 -9.21 28.89
N SER A 29 -9.50 -10.05 28.29
CA SER A 29 -9.26 -10.64 26.98
C SER A 29 -9.12 -9.50 25.98
N ARG A 30 -7.90 -9.02 25.76
CA ARG A 30 -7.57 -8.23 24.58
C ARG A 30 -7.91 -9.11 23.38
N GLU A 31 -9.03 -8.84 22.73
CA GLU A 31 -9.37 -9.39 21.42
C GLU A 31 -8.15 -9.16 20.51
N HIS A 32 -7.40 -10.23 20.24
CA HIS A 32 -6.35 -10.19 19.24
C HIS A 32 -7.08 -9.99 17.91
N ALA A 33 -7.03 -8.77 17.37
CA ALA A 33 -7.48 -8.51 16.01
C ALA A 33 -6.82 -9.56 15.11
N SER A 34 -7.63 -10.45 14.52
CA SER A 34 -7.16 -11.58 13.73
C SER A 34 -6.29 -11.07 12.58
N PHE A 35 -4.99 -11.35 12.64
CA PHE A 35 -4.04 -10.96 11.61
C PHE A 35 -4.43 -11.51 10.22
N ARG A 36 -4.64 -10.62 9.23
CA ARG A 36 -5.00 -10.96 7.85
C ARG A 36 -3.76 -11.29 7.01
N GLY A 37 -3.15 -12.45 7.29
CA GLY A 37 -1.96 -12.93 6.57
C GLY A 37 -2.19 -13.18 5.07
N ASP A 38 -3.44 -13.41 4.66
CA ASP A 38 -3.85 -13.52 3.26
C ASP A 38 -3.66 -12.21 2.48
N ILE A 39 -3.94 -11.05 3.10
CA ILE A 39 -3.73 -9.74 2.46
C ILE A 39 -2.23 -9.46 2.30
N GLU A 40 -1.42 -9.84 3.28
CA GLU A 40 0.04 -9.74 3.19
C GLU A 40 0.57 -10.62 2.05
N GLY A 41 0.12 -11.88 1.96
CA GLY A 41 0.43 -12.75 0.84
C GLY A 41 0.04 -12.18 -0.53
N LEU A 42 -1.13 -11.55 -0.61
CA LEU A 42 -1.60 -10.92 -1.85
C LEU A 42 -0.72 -9.74 -2.27
N ARG A 43 -0.19 -8.96 -1.31
CA ARG A 43 0.86 -7.96 -1.58
C ARG A 43 2.15 -8.61 -2.08
N GLY A 44 2.47 -9.81 -1.59
CA GLY A 44 3.57 -10.63 -2.08
C GLY A 44 3.39 -11.02 -3.55
N VAL A 45 2.20 -11.51 -3.92
CA VAL A 45 1.85 -11.79 -5.33
C VAL A 45 2.01 -10.54 -6.18
N ALA A 46 1.48 -9.39 -5.73
CA ALA A 46 1.55 -8.13 -6.46
C ALA A 46 3.00 -7.68 -6.77
N VAL A 47 3.88 -7.68 -5.75
CA VAL A 47 5.28 -7.26 -5.96
C VAL A 47 6.06 -8.25 -6.80
N LEU A 48 5.84 -9.56 -6.63
CA LEU A 48 6.52 -10.58 -7.42
C LEU A 48 6.13 -10.52 -8.89
N SER A 49 4.85 -10.28 -9.21
CA SER A 49 4.40 -10.04 -10.58
C SER A 49 5.10 -8.83 -11.22
N LEU A 50 5.24 -7.72 -10.47
CA LEU A 50 5.95 -6.53 -10.95
C LEU A 50 7.43 -6.78 -11.20
N LEU A 51 8.11 -7.46 -10.28
CA LEU A 51 9.51 -7.84 -10.46
C LEU A 51 9.68 -8.74 -11.68
N ALA A 52 8.78 -9.71 -11.89
CA ALA A 52 8.84 -10.62 -13.01
C ALA A 52 8.80 -9.89 -14.35
N VAL A 53 7.88 -8.93 -14.54
CA VAL A 53 7.81 -8.17 -15.80
C VAL A 53 8.99 -7.22 -16.00
N HIS A 54 9.52 -6.62 -14.93
CA HIS A 54 10.64 -5.69 -15.06
C HIS A 54 11.99 -6.38 -15.27
N LEU A 55 12.25 -7.49 -14.57
CA LEU A 55 13.51 -8.23 -14.69
C LEU A 55 13.50 -9.25 -15.82
N PHE A 56 12.34 -9.82 -16.14
CA PHE A 56 12.19 -10.92 -17.10
C PHE A 56 11.03 -10.70 -18.08
N PRO A 57 10.97 -9.55 -18.79
CA PRO A 57 9.85 -9.19 -19.66
C PRO A 57 9.58 -10.20 -20.78
N GLN A 58 10.60 -10.93 -21.21
CA GLN A 58 10.47 -11.98 -22.23
C GLN A 58 9.72 -13.23 -21.76
N TRP A 59 9.58 -13.42 -20.45
CA TRP A 59 8.87 -14.56 -19.84
C TRP A 59 7.50 -14.17 -19.29
N VAL A 60 7.36 -12.94 -18.81
CA VAL A 60 6.14 -12.42 -18.19
C VAL A 60 5.89 -11.01 -18.69
N SER A 61 4.90 -10.83 -19.57
CA SER A 61 4.49 -9.53 -20.11
C SER A 61 3.42 -8.84 -19.26
N GLY A 62 2.54 -9.61 -18.59
CA GLY A 62 1.41 -9.09 -17.81
C GLY A 62 1.68 -8.80 -16.34
N GLY A 63 2.94 -8.74 -15.92
CA GLY A 63 3.28 -8.50 -14.51
C GLY A 63 2.91 -7.10 -13.99
N PHE A 64 2.62 -6.14 -14.87
CA PHE A 64 2.13 -4.80 -14.53
C PHE A 64 0.84 -4.81 -13.70
N VAL A 65 0.08 -5.90 -13.81
CA VAL A 65 -1.09 -6.26 -12.97
C VAL A 65 -0.83 -6.06 -11.47
N GLY A 66 0.42 -6.21 -11.01
CA GLY A 66 0.76 -5.98 -9.61
C GLY A 66 0.40 -4.58 -9.10
N VAL A 67 0.45 -3.54 -9.95
CA VAL A 67 0.05 -2.18 -9.56
C VAL A 67 -1.46 -2.10 -9.29
N ASP A 68 -2.28 -2.73 -10.15
CA ASP A 68 -3.74 -2.76 -9.99
C ASP A 68 -4.12 -3.47 -8.68
N ILE A 69 -3.44 -4.59 -8.37
CA ILE A 69 -3.62 -5.33 -7.11
C ILE A 69 -3.29 -4.41 -5.92
N PHE A 70 -2.18 -3.66 -5.98
CA PHE A 70 -1.81 -2.72 -4.92
C PHE A 70 -2.82 -1.60 -4.72
N PHE A 71 -3.37 -1.02 -5.79
CA PHE A 71 -4.41 0.01 -5.69
C PHE A 71 -5.66 -0.52 -4.99
N VAL A 72 -6.16 -1.70 -5.35
CA VAL A 72 -7.35 -2.28 -4.70
C VAL A 72 -7.09 -2.60 -3.23
N ILE A 73 -5.94 -3.21 -2.90
CA ILE A 73 -5.57 -3.50 -1.49
C ILE A 73 -5.51 -2.19 -0.69
N SER A 74 -4.91 -1.15 -1.25
CA SER A 74 -4.74 0.14 -0.58
C SER A 74 -6.09 0.81 -0.34
N GLY A 75 -6.96 0.83 -1.35
CA GLY A 75 -8.34 1.30 -1.24
C GLY A 75 -9.12 0.58 -0.14
N PHE A 76 -9.01 -0.74 -0.08
CA PHE A 76 -9.64 -1.57 0.96
C PHE A 76 -9.10 -1.27 2.36
N LEU A 77 -7.77 -1.34 2.57
CA LEU A 77 -7.15 -1.17 3.89
C LEU A 77 -7.29 0.26 4.43
N VAL A 78 -7.18 1.27 3.57
CA VAL A 78 -7.41 2.67 3.94
C VAL A 78 -8.86 2.81 4.41
N SER A 79 -9.83 2.37 3.60
CA SER A 79 -11.25 2.56 3.88
C SER A 79 -11.71 1.77 5.10
N ASP A 80 -11.34 0.48 5.21
CA ASP A 80 -11.67 -0.34 6.37
C ASP A 80 -11.12 0.28 7.67
N GLY A 81 -9.88 0.78 7.65
CA GLY A 81 -9.30 1.47 8.80
C GLY A 81 -10.03 2.75 9.19
N LEU A 82 -10.45 3.57 8.22
CA LEU A 82 -11.24 4.79 8.47
C LEU A 82 -12.63 4.44 9.02
N PHE A 83 -13.28 3.43 8.44
CA PHE A 83 -14.62 3.00 8.86
C PHE A 83 -14.62 2.36 10.25
N LYS A 84 -13.61 1.53 10.57
CA LYS A 84 -13.38 1.00 11.92
C LYS A 84 -13.20 2.11 12.95
N ALA A 85 -12.34 3.09 12.66
CA ALA A 85 -12.08 4.21 13.57
C ALA A 85 -13.34 5.05 13.81
N HIS A 86 -14.17 5.23 12.78
CA HIS A 86 -15.44 5.94 12.91
C HIS A 86 -16.45 5.20 13.79
N GLU A 87 -16.65 3.89 13.59
CA GLU A 87 -17.53 3.08 14.44
C GLU A 87 -17.08 3.04 15.90
N ALA A 88 -15.77 3.09 16.14
CA ALA A 88 -15.19 3.16 17.47
C ALA A 88 -15.27 4.57 18.11
N HIS A 89 -15.86 5.56 17.42
CA HIS A 89 -15.85 6.98 17.81
C HIS A 89 -14.45 7.56 18.08
N ASP A 90 -13.41 6.94 17.51
CA ASP A 90 -11.99 7.31 17.65
C ASP A 90 -11.41 7.85 16.33
N PHE A 91 -12.27 8.48 15.52
CA PHE A 91 -11.86 9.01 14.24
C PHE A 91 -11.07 10.32 14.42
N ARG A 92 -9.75 10.22 14.34
CA ARG A 92 -8.82 11.36 14.35
C ARG A 92 -7.98 11.37 13.09
N LEU A 93 -8.18 12.42 12.28
CA LEU A 93 -7.50 12.56 10.99
C LEU A 93 -5.97 12.65 11.15
N GLY A 94 -5.49 13.38 12.17
CA GLY A 94 -4.07 13.48 12.48
C GLY A 94 -3.43 12.12 12.80
N ASP A 95 -4.13 11.25 13.53
CA ASP A 95 -3.63 9.91 13.86
C ASP A 95 -3.57 9.00 12.63
N PHE A 96 -4.53 9.14 11.70
CA PHE A 96 -4.49 8.47 10.41
C PHE A 96 -3.24 8.87 9.61
N TYR A 97 -3.01 10.17 9.43
CA TYR A 97 -1.85 10.66 8.69
C TYR A 97 -0.52 10.29 9.38
N ALA A 98 -0.45 10.39 10.70
CA ALA A 98 0.74 9.98 11.44
C ALA A 98 1.07 8.49 11.28
N ARG A 99 0.07 7.61 11.17
CA ARG A 99 0.30 6.18 10.85
C ARG A 99 0.80 5.99 9.42
N ARG A 100 0.25 6.74 8.45
CA ARG A 100 0.67 6.67 7.03
C ARG A 100 2.09 7.19 6.84
N ILE A 101 2.43 8.33 7.44
CA ILE A 101 3.78 8.90 7.41
C ILE A 101 4.81 7.90 7.95
N ARG A 102 4.56 7.30 9.13
CA ARG A 102 5.45 6.29 9.73
C ARG A 102 5.61 5.02 8.91
N ARG A 103 4.68 4.73 8.00
CA ARG A 103 4.71 3.54 7.15
C ARG A 103 5.40 3.79 5.80
N ILE A 104 5.27 5.00 5.24
CA ILE A 104 5.69 5.30 3.85
C ILE A 104 7.01 6.08 3.83
N VAL A 105 7.10 7.14 4.63
CA VAL A 105 8.18 8.12 4.49
C VAL A 105 9.58 7.59 4.89
N PRO A 106 9.75 6.73 5.91
CA PRO A 106 11.08 6.25 6.29
C PRO A 106 11.82 5.51 5.16
N ALA A 107 11.24 4.42 4.62
CA ALA A 107 11.85 3.70 3.51
C ALA A 107 11.99 4.56 2.24
N LEU A 108 10.99 5.41 1.94
CA LEU A 108 11.08 6.34 0.81
C LEU A 108 12.29 7.27 0.95
N SER A 109 12.50 7.85 2.13
CA SER A 109 13.63 8.75 2.39
C SER A 109 14.98 8.07 2.17
N VAL A 110 15.12 6.81 2.59
CA VAL A 110 16.34 6.01 2.37
C VAL A 110 16.62 5.81 0.89
N VAL A 111 15.60 5.42 0.11
CA VAL A 111 15.76 5.17 -1.33
C VAL A 111 16.03 6.47 -2.09
N LEU A 112 15.30 7.55 -1.79
CA LEU A 112 15.53 8.85 -2.41
C LEU A 112 16.95 9.37 -2.12
N PHE A 113 17.41 9.24 -0.87
CA PHE A 113 18.77 9.60 -0.50
C PHE A 113 19.82 8.75 -1.22
N PHE A 114 19.61 7.42 -1.29
CA PHE A 114 20.49 6.53 -2.05
C PHE A 114 20.58 6.95 -3.52
N CYS A 115 19.44 7.20 -4.18
CA CYS A 115 19.42 7.61 -5.58
C CYS A 115 20.14 8.93 -5.80
N LEU A 116 19.96 9.90 -4.89
CA LEU A 116 20.63 11.19 -4.96
C LEU A 116 22.15 11.04 -4.83
N VAL A 117 22.62 10.31 -3.81
CA VAL A 117 24.05 10.05 -3.58
C VAL A 117 24.65 9.31 -4.77
N PHE A 118 23.98 8.25 -5.25
CA PHE A 118 24.43 7.50 -6.41
C PHE A 118 24.54 8.41 -7.65
N SER A 119 23.56 9.28 -7.87
CA SER A 119 23.58 10.18 -9.03
C SER A 119 24.75 11.17 -8.99
N VAL A 120 25.06 11.73 -7.83
CA VAL A 120 26.15 12.70 -7.68
C VAL A 120 27.51 12.02 -7.87
N LEU A 121 27.66 10.78 -7.42
CA LEU A 121 28.94 10.08 -7.45
C LEU A 121 29.22 9.36 -8.78
N PHE A 122 28.20 8.86 -9.46
CA PHE A 122 28.39 7.92 -10.58
C PHE A 122 27.78 8.38 -11.91
N THR A 123 26.99 9.46 -11.94
CA THR A 123 26.29 9.88 -13.17
C THR A 123 26.76 11.23 -13.68
N TYR A 124 26.51 11.52 -14.96
CA TYR A 124 26.79 12.83 -15.54
C TYR A 124 25.88 13.90 -14.93
N PRO A 125 26.32 15.18 -14.92
CA PRO A 125 25.56 16.29 -14.33
C PRO A 125 24.10 16.38 -14.81
N ALA A 126 23.83 16.15 -16.09
CA ALA A 126 22.46 16.18 -16.63
C ALA A 126 21.56 15.09 -15.99
N ALA A 127 22.06 13.85 -15.91
CA ALA A 127 21.36 12.75 -15.25
C ALA A 127 21.16 13.02 -13.75
N ALA A 128 22.18 13.57 -13.07
CA ALA A 128 22.08 13.93 -11.66
C ALA A 128 21.02 15.01 -11.40
N ARG A 129 20.91 16.03 -12.26
CA ARG A 129 19.85 17.04 -12.16
C ARG A 129 18.45 16.43 -12.33
N GLN A 130 18.27 15.53 -13.31
CA GLN A 130 16.99 14.85 -13.53
C GLN A 130 16.62 13.94 -12.35
N ILE A 131 17.60 13.23 -11.78
CA ILE A 131 17.37 12.41 -10.57
C ILE A 131 17.04 13.32 -9.38
N GLY A 132 17.70 14.48 -9.24
CA GLY A 132 17.38 15.51 -8.25
C GLY A 132 15.92 15.98 -8.34
N GLU A 133 15.41 16.21 -9.55
CA GLU A 133 13.99 16.50 -9.78
C GLU A 133 13.07 15.34 -9.37
N GLY A 134 13.45 14.11 -9.73
CA GLY A 134 12.75 12.90 -9.29
C GLY A 134 12.70 12.75 -7.76
N VAL A 135 13.76 13.16 -7.06
CA VAL A 135 13.82 13.17 -5.59
C VAL A 135 12.83 14.18 -5.02
N ILE A 136 12.77 15.38 -5.56
CA ILE A 136 11.83 16.43 -5.12
C ILE A 136 10.38 15.96 -5.35
N THR A 137 10.06 15.58 -6.58
CA THR A 137 8.68 15.20 -6.96
C THR A 137 8.23 13.92 -6.25
N GLY A 138 9.15 12.97 -6.00
CA GLY A 138 8.93 11.79 -5.18
C GLY A 138 8.66 12.12 -3.71
N ALA A 139 9.44 13.04 -3.12
CA ALA A 139 9.26 13.48 -1.73
C ALA A 139 7.92 14.21 -1.50
N PHE A 140 7.46 14.97 -2.49
CA PHE A 140 6.16 15.66 -2.44
C PHE A 140 4.98 14.81 -2.94
N PHE A 141 5.20 13.56 -3.32
CA PHE A 141 4.17 12.64 -3.85
C PHE A 141 3.44 13.18 -5.09
N VAL A 142 4.17 13.87 -5.98
CA VAL A 142 3.65 14.46 -7.22
C VAL A 142 4.38 13.98 -8.48
N SER A 143 5.25 12.97 -8.36
CA SER A 143 5.98 12.36 -9.48
C SER A 143 5.07 11.95 -10.64
N ASN A 144 3.86 11.49 -10.36
CA ASN A 144 2.87 11.14 -11.38
C ASN A 144 2.43 12.34 -12.24
N LEU A 145 2.32 13.53 -11.65
CA LEU A 145 1.91 14.74 -12.37
C LEU A 145 3.05 15.28 -13.23
N THR A 146 4.29 15.23 -12.74
CA THR A 146 5.47 15.60 -13.53
C THR A 146 5.63 14.66 -14.72
N LEU A 147 5.56 13.35 -14.49
CA LEU A 147 5.66 12.36 -15.58
C LEU A 147 4.50 12.48 -16.57
N TRP A 148 3.31 12.88 -16.12
CA TRP A 148 2.19 13.17 -17.01
C TRP A 148 2.48 14.36 -17.92
N GLN A 149 3.04 15.44 -17.38
CA GLN A 149 3.46 16.62 -18.16
C GLN A 149 4.56 16.25 -19.17
N ASP A 150 5.57 15.49 -18.73
CA ASP A 150 6.66 15.03 -19.58
C ASP A 150 6.15 14.16 -20.73
N ALA A 151 5.24 13.22 -20.44
CA ALA A 151 4.65 12.34 -21.44
C ALA A 151 3.81 13.10 -22.48
N LEU A 152 3.16 14.20 -22.10
CA LEU A 152 2.43 15.08 -23.02
C LEU A 152 3.36 15.95 -23.88
N GLN A 153 4.44 16.48 -23.29
CA GLN A 153 5.34 17.42 -23.97
C GLN A 153 6.36 16.72 -24.87
N LEU A 154 6.91 15.60 -24.41
CA LEU A 154 8.02 14.94 -25.08
C LEU A 154 7.56 13.81 -26.02
N ASN A 155 6.29 13.39 -25.95
CA ASN A 155 5.77 12.19 -26.59
C ASN A 155 6.67 10.95 -26.37
N ARG A 156 7.34 10.91 -25.21
CA ARG A 156 8.21 9.81 -24.79
C ARG A 156 7.44 8.94 -23.81
N ALA A 157 7.69 7.64 -23.85
CA ALA A 157 7.19 6.74 -22.83
C ALA A 157 7.68 7.22 -21.45
N ALA A 158 6.77 7.29 -20.47
CA ALA A 158 7.01 7.76 -19.10
C ALA A 158 7.99 6.88 -18.26
N GLN A 159 8.77 6.03 -18.92
CA GLN A 159 9.58 4.96 -18.35
C GLN A 159 11.07 5.34 -18.19
N GLN A 160 11.45 6.60 -18.42
CA GLN A 160 12.87 6.98 -18.39
C GLN A 160 13.27 7.59 -17.05
N GLY A 161 13.87 6.79 -16.18
CA GLY A 161 14.60 7.28 -15.01
C GLY A 161 14.50 6.38 -13.76
N PRO A 162 15.51 6.42 -12.87
CA PRO A 162 15.53 5.60 -11.65
C PRO A 162 14.37 5.82 -10.68
N LEU A 163 13.64 6.94 -10.77
CA LEU A 163 12.56 7.31 -9.85
C LEU A 163 11.17 7.34 -10.51
N THR A 164 11.04 6.92 -11.77
CA THR A 164 9.76 7.01 -12.49
C THR A 164 8.66 6.15 -11.88
N HIS A 165 8.99 4.96 -11.38
CA HIS A 165 8.06 4.08 -10.67
C HIS A 165 7.33 4.72 -9.46
N LEU A 166 7.80 5.85 -8.93
CA LEU A 166 7.12 6.55 -7.84
C LEU A 166 5.76 7.14 -8.23
N TRP A 167 5.38 7.13 -9.51
CA TRP A 167 4.07 7.63 -9.97
C TRP A 167 2.90 6.95 -9.24
N TRP A 168 2.96 5.63 -9.04
CA TRP A 168 1.88 4.89 -8.38
C TRP A 168 1.72 5.37 -6.93
N LEU A 169 2.86 5.62 -6.26
CA LEU A 169 2.91 6.10 -4.88
C LEU A 169 2.33 7.52 -4.76
N GLY A 170 2.56 8.37 -5.77
CA GLY A 170 1.91 9.69 -5.86
C GLY A 170 0.39 9.58 -5.86
N ILE A 171 -0.17 8.70 -6.70
CA ILE A 171 -1.62 8.47 -6.76
C ILE A 171 -2.16 7.92 -5.43
N GLU A 172 -1.49 6.92 -4.83
CA GLU A 172 -1.91 6.35 -3.54
C GLU A 172 -1.87 7.40 -2.41
N ALA A 173 -0.83 8.23 -2.37
CA ALA A 173 -0.69 9.28 -1.36
C ALA A 173 -1.77 10.37 -1.52
N GLN A 174 -2.06 10.80 -2.75
CA GLN A 174 -3.13 11.76 -3.04
C GLN A 174 -4.50 11.19 -2.64
N PHE A 175 -4.75 9.90 -2.93
CA PHE A 175 -5.92 9.20 -2.42
C PHE A 175 -5.98 9.20 -0.89
N CYS A 176 -4.87 8.89 -0.22
CA CYS A 176 -4.78 8.90 1.24
C CYS A 176 -5.03 10.29 1.85
N VAL A 177 -4.83 11.39 1.11
CA VAL A 177 -5.16 12.75 1.55
C VAL A 177 -6.63 13.08 1.32
N VAL A 178 -7.14 12.81 0.11
CA VAL A 178 -8.50 13.22 -0.28
C VAL A 178 -9.56 12.33 0.36
N TRP A 179 -9.32 11.02 0.45
CA TRP A 179 -10.35 10.06 0.84
C TRP A 179 -10.80 10.15 2.31
N PRO A 180 -9.93 10.31 3.32
CA PRO A 180 -10.38 10.51 4.69
C PRO A 180 -11.27 11.75 4.87
N LEU A 181 -11.02 12.82 4.09
CA LEU A 181 -11.86 14.02 4.09
C LEU A 181 -13.22 13.74 3.48
N ALA A 182 -13.27 13.03 2.35
CA ALA A 182 -14.50 12.58 1.72
C ALA A 182 -15.32 11.69 2.67
N VAL A 183 -14.68 10.72 3.31
CA VAL A 183 -15.31 9.82 4.30
C VAL A 183 -15.86 10.58 5.50
N ALA A 184 -15.11 11.55 6.04
CA ALA A 184 -15.58 12.40 7.14
C ALA A 184 -16.87 13.17 6.76
N LEU A 185 -16.95 13.69 5.53
CA LEU A 185 -18.15 14.34 5.01
C LEU A 185 -19.29 13.34 4.76
N MET A 186 -18.99 12.17 4.21
CA MET A 186 -19.97 11.11 3.94
C MET A 186 -20.64 10.60 5.20
N PHE A 187 -19.94 10.55 6.34
CA PHE A 187 -20.54 10.12 7.60
C PHE A 187 -21.60 11.09 8.13
N LYS A 188 -21.51 12.38 7.81
CA LYS A 188 -22.58 13.35 8.09
C LYS A 188 -23.85 13.04 7.29
N HIS A 189 -23.72 12.41 6.14
CA HIS A 189 -24.80 12.12 5.20
C HIS A 189 -24.83 10.64 4.79
N ARG A 190 -24.79 9.74 5.78
CA ARG A 190 -24.57 8.29 5.59
C ARG A 190 -25.46 7.62 4.53
N ARG A 191 -26.71 8.06 4.36
CA ARG A 191 -27.64 7.52 3.32
C ARG A 191 -27.10 7.69 1.88
N TRP A 192 -26.24 8.68 1.65
CA TRP A 192 -25.64 8.97 0.34
C TRP A 192 -24.24 8.39 0.19
N ALA A 193 -23.66 7.81 1.25
CA ALA A 193 -22.29 7.32 1.23
C ALA A 193 -22.09 6.29 0.11
N LEU A 194 -22.89 5.23 0.06
CA LEU A 194 -22.79 4.21 -1.01
C LEU A 194 -22.87 4.81 -2.41
N HIS A 195 -23.84 5.70 -2.65
CA HIS A 195 -24.02 6.37 -3.93
C HIS A 195 -22.80 7.22 -4.30
N ALA A 196 -22.20 7.92 -3.35
CA ALA A 196 -20.99 8.70 -3.57
C ALA A 196 -19.78 7.81 -3.94
N ILE A 197 -19.56 6.69 -3.23
CA ILE A 197 -18.47 5.76 -3.57
C ILE A 197 -18.65 5.21 -4.99
N VAL A 198 -19.86 4.74 -5.30
CA VAL A 198 -20.18 4.20 -6.62
C VAL A 198 -20.05 5.26 -7.71
N ALA A 199 -20.53 6.47 -7.46
CA ALA A 199 -20.40 7.58 -8.41
C ALA A 199 -18.93 7.93 -8.69
N MET A 200 -18.08 8.00 -7.65
CA MET A 200 -16.64 8.26 -7.81
C MET A 200 -15.94 7.13 -8.58
N LEU A 201 -16.28 5.87 -8.27
CA LEU A 201 -15.77 4.69 -8.97
C LEU A 201 -16.12 4.75 -10.46
N VAL A 202 -17.41 4.91 -10.77
CA VAL A 202 -17.92 4.94 -12.14
C VAL A 202 -17.37 6.14 -12.90
N ALA A 203 -17.35 7.33 -12.29
CA ALA A 203 -16.79 8.52 -12.93
C ALA A 203 -15.30 8.34 -13.27
N SER A 204 -14.51 7.78 -12.35
CA SER A 204 -13.09 7.51 -12.59
C SER A 204 -12.88 6.45 -13.68
N LEU A 205 -13.67 5.37 -13.68
CA LEU A 205 -13.60 4.31 -14.69
C LEU A 205 -14.00 4.84 -16.07
N LEU A 206 -15.08 5.61 -16.16
CA LEU A 206 -15.54 6.24 -17.41
C LEU A 206 -14.47 7.20 -17.94
N LEU A 207 -13.88 8.03 -17.08
CA LEU A 207 -12.79 8.92 -17.49
C LEU A 207 -11.59 8.13 -18.01
N SER A 208 -11.22 7.03 -17.34
CA SER A 208 -10.14 6.14 -17.80
C SER A 208 -10.45 5.53 -19.15
N ALA A 209 -11.71 5.11 -19.39
CA ALA A 209 -12.12 4.51 -20.66
C ALA A 209 -12.16 5.55 -21.79
N LEU A 210 -12.65 6.76 -21.52
CA LEU A 210 -12.71 7.85 -22.49
C LEU A 210 -11.31 8.30 -22.93
N LEU A 211 -10.35 8.34 -22.01
CA LEU A 211 -8.97 8.75 -22.30
C LEU A 211 -8.08 7.62 -22.81
N ALA A 212 -8.53 6.36 -22.73
CA ALA A 212 -7.77 5.20 -23.19
C ALA A 212 -7.52 5.20 -24.70
N GLY A 213 -8.39 5.86 -25.49
CA GLY A 213 -8.22 5.99 -26.95
C GLY A 213 -7.20 7.06 -27.39
N SER A 214 -6.57 7.78 -26.45
CA SER A 214 -5.56 8.78 -26.79
C SER A 214 -4.22 8.15 -27.19
N ALA A 215 -3.46 8.81 -28.06
CA ALA A 215 -2.18 8.30 -28.56
C ALA A 215 -1.09 8.13 -27.48
N SER A 216 -1.31 8.67 -26.27
CA SER A 216 -0.37 8.61 -25.16
C SER A 216 -0.95 7.85 -23.96
N SER A 217 -0.15 6.95 -23.38
CA SER A 217 -0.47 6.29 -22.11
C SER A 217 -0.37 7.24 -20.90
N ALA A 218 -0.09 8.53 -21.10
CA ALA A 218 0.00 9.54 -20.05
C ALA A 218 -1.24 9.59 -19.14
N HIS A 219 -2.42 9.29 -19.68
CA HIS A 219 -3.66 9.30 -18.90
C HIS A 219 -3.60 8.38 -17.67
N LEU A 220 -2.78 7.31 -17.68
CA LEU A 220 -2.62 6.38 -16.55
C LEU A 220 -1.85 6.98 -15.36
N LEU A 221 -1.18 8.11 -15.56
CA LEU A 221 -0.45 8.83 -14.52
C LEU A 221 -1.37 9.78 -13.73
N LEU A 222 -2.60 9.97 -14.17
CA LEU A 222 -3.57 10.81 -13.49
C LEU A 222 -4.29 10.04 -12.37
N PRO A 223 -4.49 10.65 -11.20
CA PRO A 223 -5.26 10.03 -10.12
C PRO A 223 -6.71 9.77 -10.51
N LEU A 224 -7.29 10.65 -11.33
CA LEU A 224 -8.70 10.60 -11.71
C LEU A 224 -9.04 9.43 -12.65
N THR A 225 -8.07 8.91 -13.39
CA THR A 225 -8.25 7.76 -14.31
C THR A 225 -7.92 6.44 -13.62
N ARG A 226 -7.10 6.44 -12.57
CA ARG A 226 -6.73 5.23 -11.81
C ARG A 226 -7.49 5.06 -10.49
N GLY A 227 -8.18 6.12 -10.06
CA GLY A 227 -8.92 6.16 -8.80
C GLY A 227 -9.98 5.07 -8.65
N TRP A 228 -10.55 4.55 -9.75
CA TRP A 228 -11.58 3.52 -9.69
C TRP A 228 -11.12 2.20 -9.06
N GLU A 229 -9.83 1.85 -9.14
CA GLU A 229 -9.26 0.64 -8.53
C GLU A 229 -9.20 0.79 -7.01
N LEU A 230 -8.73 1.96 -6.54
CA LEU A 230 -8.79 2.35 -5.13
C LEU A 230 -10.24 2.40 -4.64
N MET A 231 -11.16 2.93 -5.45
CA MET A 231 -12.59 2.96 -5.13
C MET A 231 -13.22 1.58 -5.09
N ALA A 232 -12.78 0.61 -5.91
CA ALA A 232 -13.26 -0.76 -5.86
C ALA A 232 -12.92 -1.41 -4.51
N GLY A 233 -11.69 -1.21 -4.02
CA GLY A 233 -11.30 -1.62 -2.67
C GLY A 233 -12.12 -0.91 -1.58
N ALA A 234 -12.34 0.40 -1.73
CA ALA A 234 -13.12 1.20 -0.79
C ALA A 234 -14.60 0.77 -0.72
N LEU A 235 -15.20 0.47 -1.88
CA LEU A 235 -16.55 -0.05 -2.01
C LEU A 235 -16.67 -1.40 -1.33
N LEU A 236 -15.73 -2.32 -1.56
CA LEU A 236 -15.72 -3.61 -0.87
C LEU A 236 -15.69 -3.44 0.64
N ALA A 237 -14.80 -2.57 1.16
CA ALA A 237 -14.72 -2.28 2.59
C ALA A 237 -16.05 -1.73 3.15
N TYR A 238 -16.72 -0.85 2.40
CA TYR A 238 -18.01 -0.29 2.78
C TYR A 238 -19.12 -1.35 2.81
N LEU A 239 -19.21 -2.18 1.75
CA LEU A 239 -20.21 -3.24 1.62
C LEU A 239 -20.08 -4.28 2.73
N MET A 240 -18.86 -4.75 3.00
CA MET A 240 -18.58 -5.75 4.04
C MET A 240 -18.96 -5.25 5.45
N ARG A 241 -18.85 -3.93 5.68
CA ARG A 241 -19.10 -3.34 7.01
C ARG A 241 -20.56 -2.92 7.21
N TYR A 242 -21.17 -2.29 6.22
CA TYR A 242 -22.43 -1.56 6.42
C TYR A 242 -23.66 -2.16 5.72
N VAL A 243 -23.49 -2.99 4.69
CA VAL A 243 -24.60 -3.49 3.85
C VAL A 243 -24.96 -4.95 4.18
N GLY A 244 -24.37 -5.53 5.22
CA GLY A 244 -24.44 -6.96 5.53
C GLY A 244 -25.82 -7.59 5.78
N GLN A 245 -26.52 -7.93 4.69
CA GLN A 245 -27.49 -9.04 4.55
C GLN A 245 -27.22 -9.89 3.29
N GLY A 246 -26.10 -9.69 2.59
CA GLY A 246 -25.70 -10.51 1.44
C GLY A 246 -24.78 -11.68 1.82
N PRO A 247 -24.68 -12.74 1.00
CA PRO A 247 -23.84 -13.92 1.25
C PRO A 247 -22.32 -13.64 1.37
N VAL A 248 -21.89 -12.39 1.20
CA VAL A 248 -20.49 -11.93 1.19
C VAL A 248 -20.16 -11.10 2.45
N ALA A 249 -21.09 -10.96 3.40
CA ALA A 249 -20.90 -10.17 4.60
C ALA A 249 -20.20 -10.97 5.71
N CYS A 250 -18.86 -11.08 5.63
CA CYS A 250 -18.04 -11.48 6.78
C CYS A 250 -17.92 -10.31 7.76
N ARG A 251 -18.94 -10.17 8.61
CA ARG A 251 -18.96 -9.28 9.77
C ARG A 251 -17.95 -9.83 10.78
N GLU A 252 -16.91 -9.07 11.11
CA GLU A 252 -15.80 -9.47 12.00
C GLU A 252 -16.23 -10.01 13.39
N ALA A 253 -17.50 -9.92 13.79
CA ALA A 253 -17.96 -10.52 15.03
C ALA A 253 -19.45 -10.84 14.97
N ARG A 254 -19.77 -12.13 14.97
CA ARG A 254 -20.46 -12.74 16.12
C ARG A 254 -19.99 -14.19 16.19
N LEU A 255 -19.47 -14.62 17.33
CA LEU A 255 -19.78 -15.93 17.91
C LEU A 255 -20.04 -17.04 16.85
N CYS A 256 -19.00 -17.62 16.26
CA CYS A 256 -19.02 -18.94 15.62
C CYS A 256 -20.26 -19.37 14.77
N GLY A 257 -20.92 -18.51 13.97
CA GLY A 257 -22.23 -18.95 13.42
C GLY A 257 -22.84 -18.28 12.18
N GLY A 258 -22.26 -17.22 11.60
CA GLY A 258 -22.83 -16.57 10.41
C GLY A 258 -22.06 -16.89 9.13
N ARG A 259 -22.09 -18.15 8.67
CA ARG A 259 -21.26 -18.63 7.56
C ARG A 259 -21.84 -18.20 6.21
N ALA A 260 -21.14 -17.33 5.47
CA ALA A 260 -21.04 -17.55 4.03
C ALA A 260 -20.65 -19.01 3.84
N SER A 261 -21.39 -19.77 3.03
CA SER A 261 -21.07 -21.18 2.82
C SER A 261 -19.58 -21.28 2.46
N PRO A 262 -18.78 -22.16 3.09
CA PRO A 262 -17.36 -22.32 2.76
C PRO A 262 -17.14 -22.46 1.24
N ARG A 263 -18.10 -23.08 0.54
CA ARG A 263 -18.12 -23.21 -0.93
C ARG A 263 -18.18 -21.86 -1.66
N VAL A 264 -18.93 -20.89 -1.15
CA VAL A 264 -19.01 -19.54 -1.74
C VAL A 264 -17.69 -18.80 -1.53
N ALA A 265 -17.14 -18.85 -0.32
CA ALA A 265 -15.83 -18.25 -0.03
C ALA A 265 -14.73 -18.86 -0.92
N ASP A 266 -14.72 -20.19 -1.07
CA ASP A 266 -13.81 -20.90 -1.97
C ASP A 266 -14.04 -20.52 -3.43
N ALA A 267 -15.28 -20.39 -3.89
CA ALA A 267 -15.58 -19.95 -5.25
C ALA A 267 -15.05 -18.53 -5.54
N PHE A 268 -15.21 -17.59 -4.62
CA PHE A 268 -14.58 -16.27 -4.72
C PHE A 268 -13.05 -16.35 -4.71
N GLY A 269 -12.47 -17.22 -3.86
CA GLY A 269 -11.02 -17.43 -3.78
C GLY A 269 -10.43 -17.97 -5.09
N PHE A 270 -10.99 -19.05 -5.62
CA PHE A 270 -10.56 -19.66 -6.88
C PHE A 270 -10.86 -18.77 -8.08
N GLY A 271 -12.05 -18.15 -8.13
CA GLY A 271 -12.42 -17.22 -9.20
C GLY A 271 -11.49 -16.00 -9.22
N GLY A 272 -11.16 -15.45 -8.05
CA GLY A 272 -10.22 -14.35 -7.94
C GLY A 272 -8.81 -14.73 -8.39
N LEU A 273 -8.30 -15.89 -7.98
CA LEU A 273 -7.01 -16.41 -8.43
C LEU A 273 -6.99 -16.65 -9.95
N ALA A 274 -8.05 -17.22 -10.51
CA ALA A 274 -8.16 -17.45 -11.96
C ALA A 274 -8.16 -16.13 -12.74
N LEU A 275 -8.86 -15.10 -12.26
CA LEU A 275 -8.84 -13.76 -12.86
C LEU A 275 -7.45 -13.12 -12.81
N LEU A 276 -6.71 -13.25 -11.69
CA LEU A 276 -5.34 -12.76 -11.61
C LEU A 276 -4.40 -13.50 -12.58
N ALA A 277 -4.51 -14.83 -12.64
CA ALA A 277 -3.70 -15.63 -13.57
C ALA A 277 -4.02 -15.28 -15.03
N LEU A 278 -5.30 -15.11 -15.35
CA LEU A 278 -5.75 -14.70 -16.67
C LEU A 278 -5.24 -13.30 -17.03
N ALA A 279 -5.26 -12.36 -16.08
CA ALA A 279 -4.71 -11.02 -16.28
C ALA A 279 -3.21 -11.09 -16.59
N VAL A 280 -2.41 -11.83 -15.81
CA VAL A 280 -0.97 -11.99 -16.06
C VAL A 280 -0.68 -12.60 -17.43
N TRP A 281 -1.56 -13.47 -17.94
CA TRP A 281 -1.40 -14.12 -19.23
C TRP A 281 -1.88 -13.27 -20.42
N LEU A 282 -2.97 -12.50 -20.26
CA LEU A 282 -3.58 -11.72 -21.34
C LEU A 282 -3.04 -10.29 -21.46
N VAL A 283 -2.62 -9.68 -20.35
CA VAL A 283 -2.10 -8.31 -20.37
C VAL A 283 -0.73 -8.35 -21.03
N ASP A 284 -0.64 -7.85 -22.26
CA ASP A 284 0.66 -7.57 -22.89
C ASP A 284 0.97 -6.08 -22.76
N GLY A 285 2.17 -5.74 -22.27
CA GLY A 285 2.65 -4.37 -22.14
C GLY A 285 2.71 -3.60 -23.46
N ALA A 286 2.63 -4.30 -24.61
CA ALA A 286 2.53 -3.69 -25.93
C ALA A 286 1.10 -3.24 -26.31
N THR A 287 0.05 -3.72 -25.62
CA THR A 287 -1.34 -3.44 -26.03
C THR A 287 -1.87 -2.14 -25.40
N ALA A 288 -2.24 -1.19 -26.26
CA ALA A 288 -2.60 0.19 -25.92
C ALA A 288 -3.97 0.39 -25.22
N LEU A 289 -4.51 -0.62 -24.52
CA LEU A 289 -5.75 -0.47 -23.74
C LEU A 289 -5.60 -0.94 -22.28
N PRO A 290 -4.74 -0.32 -21.45
CA PRO A 290 -4.49 -0.76 -20.08
C PRO A 290 -5.76 -0.72 -19.19
N THR A 291 -6.70 0.20 -19.48
CA THR A 291 -7.95 0.32 -18.70
C THR A 291 -8.85 -0.92 -18.80
N ALA A 292 -9.00 -1.52 -19.98
CA ALA A 292 -9.89 -2.69 -20.16
C ALA A 292 -9.29 -3.93 -19.46
N TRP A 293 -7.97 -4.08 -19.57
CA TRP A 293 -7.25 -5.20 -18.98
C TRP A 293 -7.14 -5.10 -17.45
N ALA A 294 -7.02 -3.88 -16.89
CA ALA A 294 -6.98 -3.63 -15.46
C ALA A 294 -8.28 -4.03 -14.71
N VAL A 295 -9.39 -4.25 -15.42
CA VAL A 295 -10.64 -4.79 -14.83
C VAL A 295 -10.42 -6.20 -14.28
N LEU A 296 -9.71 -7.07 -15.00
CA LEU A 296 -9.44 -8.44 -14.57
C LEU A 296 -8.71 -8.51 -13.22
N PRO A 297 -7.55 -7.85 -13.03
CA PRO A 297 -6.86 -7.90 -11.76
C PRO A 297 -7.59 -7.14 -10.66
N THR A 298 -8.35 -6.10 -11.00
CA THR A 298 -9.18 -5.39 -10.03
C THR A 298 -10.27 -6.29 -9.46
N LEU A 299 -11.06 -6.94 -10.32
CA LEU A 299 -12.11 -7.88 -9.91
C LEU A 299 -11.51 -9.11 -9.22
N GLY A 300 -10.37 -9.63 -9.71
CA GLY A 300 -9.67 -10.74 -9.09
C GLY A 300 -9.23 -10.43 -7.66
N THR A 301 -8.68 -9.23 -7.44
CA THR A 301 -8.26 -8.76 -6.12
C THR A 301 -9.46 -8.54 -5.21
N VAL A 302 -10.53 -7.90 -5.69
CA VAL A 302 -11.78 -7.73 -4.93
C VAL A 302 -12.36 -9.09 -4.52
N ALA A 303 -12.37 -10.07 -5.43
CA ALA A 303 -12.86 -11.42 -5.15
C ALA A 303 -12.02 -12.14 -4.07
N LEU A 304 -10.69 -12.08 -4.16
CA LEU A 304 -9.80 -12.65 -3.13
C LEU A 304 -9.96 -11.96 -1.76
N LEU A 305 -10.14 -10.64 -1.74
CA LEU A 305 -10.40 -9.91 -0.49
C LEU A 305 -11.76 -10.28 0.11
N ALA A 306 -12.79 -10.40 -0.73
CA ALA A 306 -14.16 -10.76 -0.36
C ALA A 306 -14.29 -12.22 0.10
N ALA A 307 -13.48 -13.13 -0.45
CA ALA A 307 -13.41 -14.53 -0.03
C ALA A 307 -13.06 -14.69 1.46
N GLY A 308 -12.29 -13.74 1.99
CA GLY A 308 -11.89 -13.70 3.39
C GLY A 308 -10.83 -14.75 3.75
N PRO A 309 -10.28 -14.68 4.97
CA PRO A 309 -9.11 -15.46 5.37
C PRO A 309 -9.38 -16.97 5.50
N GLN A 310 -10.64 -17.40 5.50
CA GLN A 310 -11.04 -18.80 5.66
C GLN A 310 -11.20 -19.54 4.33
N ALA A 311 -11.24 -18.84 3.19
CA ALA A 311 -11.25 -19.46 1.88
C ALA A 311 -9.96 -20.27 1.67
N TRP A 312 -10.05 -21.39 0.97
CA TRP A 312 -8.93 -22.30 0.77
C TRP A 312 -7.74 -21.61 0.12
N VAL A 313 -7.95 -20.84 -0.96
CA VAL A 313 -6.87 -20.08 -1.64
C VAL A 313 -6.20 -19.11 -0.66
N ASN A 314 -6.99 -18.36 0.11
CA ASN A 314 -6.45 -17.38 1.05
C ASN A 314 -5.66 -18.04 2.18
N ARG A 315 -6.17 -19.15 2.74
CA ARG A 315 -5.55 -19.87 3.86
C ARG A 315 -4.34 -20.72 3.44
N ALA A 316 -4.43 -21.42 2.31
CA ALA A 316 -3.42 -22.40 1.89
C ALA A 316 -2.32 -21.76 1.02
N LEU A 317 -2.71 -20.85 0.11
CA LEU A 317 -1.77 -20.22 -0.81
C LEU A 317 -1.33 -18.84 -0.29
N LEU A 318 -2.25 -17.89 -0.13
CA LEU A 318 -1.86 -16.50 0.18
C LEU A 318 -1.26 -16.37 1.59
N ALA A 319 -1.78 -17.09 2.58
CA ALA A 319 -1.21 -17.07 3.93
C ALA A 319 0.10 -17.87 4.05
N HIS A 320 0.63 -18.45 2.96
CA HIS A 320 1.89 -19.18 2.97
C HIS A 320 3.06 -18.27 3.42
N PRO A 321 3.98 -18.75 4.27
CA PRO A 321 5.04 -17.91 4.85
C PRO A 321 5.91 -17.19 3.84
N VAL A 322 6.19 -17.82 2.69
CA VAL A 322 7.01 -17.21 1.62
C VAL A 322 6.32 -16.00 0.99
N LEU A 323 5.04 -16.12 0.62
CA LEU A 323 4.30 -14.98 0.05
C LEU A 323 4.12 -13.87 1.08
N ARG A 324 3.92 -14.23 2.35
CA ARG A 324 3.86 -13.27 3.43
C ARG A 324 5.18 -12.54 3.65
N PHE A 325 6.32 -13.22 3.55
CA PHE A 325 7.63 -12.57 3.61
C PHE A 325 7.77 -11.49 2.54
N TYR A 326 7.52 -11.84 1.27
CA TYR A 326 7.53 -10.85 0.17
C TYR A 326 6.47 -9.76 0.35
N GLY A 327 5.32 -10.11 0.93
CA GLY A 327 4.26 -9.18 1.29
C GLY A 327 4.65 -8.16 2.36
N ALA A 328 5.39 -8.60 3.38
CA ALA A 328 5.88 -7.76 4.45
C ALA A 328 6.85 -6.70 3.91
N ILE A 329 7.82 -7.12 3.09
CA ILE A 329 8.83 -6.25 2.49
C ILE A 329 8.37 -5.58 1.18
N SER A 330 7.12 -5.80 0.75
CA SER A 330 6.66 -5.46 -0.61
C SER A 330 6.85 -3.99 -0.96
N PHE A 331 6.72 -3.10 0.01
CA PHE A 331 6.89 -1.66 -0.18
C PHE A 331 8.36 -1.31 -0.44
N GLY A 332 9.26 -1.74 0.44
CA GLY A 332 10.70 -1.55 0.24
C GLY A 332 11.20 -2.23 -1.04
N LEU A 333 10.70 -3.42 -1.35
CA LEU A 333 11.06 -4.16 -2.55
C LEU A 333 10.62 -3.41 -3.82
N TYR A 334 9.41 -2.84 -3.80
CA TYR A 334 8.95 -1.96 -4.86
C TYR A 334 9.82 -0.70 -5.01
N LEU A 335 10.26 -0.08 -3.90
CA LEU A 335 11.10 1.11 -3.98
C LEU A 335 12.52 0.81 -4.48
N TRP A 336 13.14 -0.30 -4.05
CA TRP A 336 14.53 -0.61 -4.37
C TRP A 336 14.72 -1.21 -5.78
N HIS A 337 13.78 -2.03 -6.25
CA HIS A 337 14.01 -2.79 -7.49
C HIS A 337 14.19 -1.90 -8.73
N TRP A 338 13.42 -0.81 -8.84
CA TRP A 338 13.40 0.00 -10.04
C TRP A 338 14.65 0.87 -10.20
N PRO A 339 15.12 1.64 -9.19
CA PRO A 339 16.38 2.35 -9.30
C PRO A 339 17.56 1.41 -9.61
N LEU A 340 17.64 0.27 -8.93
CA LEU A 340 18.71 -0.71 -9.15
C LEU A 340 18.67 -1.31 -10.56
N LEU A 341 17.48 -1.44 -11.15
CA LEU A 341 17.31 -1.87 -12.53
C LEU A 341 17.69 -0.78 -13.55
N CYS A 342 17.39 0.49 -13.25
CA CYS A 342 17.64 1.60 -14.17
C CYS A 342 19.09 2.10 -14.16
N PHE A 343 19.80 2.03 -13.03
CA PHE A 343 21.16 2.58 -12.93
C PHE A 343 22.17 1.97 -13.91
N PRO A 344 22.17 0.65 -14.19
CA PRO A 344 23.02 0.09 -15.24
C PRO A 344 22.83 0.77 -16.60
N ALA A 345 21.58 1.01 -17.00
CA ALA A 345 21.28 1.68 -18.26
C ALA A 345 21.77 3.14 -18.27
N VAL A 346 21.62 3.86 -17.15
CA VAL A 346 22.16 5.23 -16.98
C VAL A 346 23.69 5.27 -17.11
N LEU A 347 24.37 4.19 -16.76
CA LEU A 347 25.82 4.04 -16.87
C LEU A 347 26.26 3.44 -18.23
N GLY A 348 25.34 3.21 -19.15
CA GLY A 348 25.63 2.59 -20.45
C GLY A 348 25.98 1.09 -20.37
N MET A 349 25.63 0.42 -19.27
CA MET A 349 25.87 -1.01 -19.09
C MET A 349 24.69 -1.86 -19.58
N PRO A 350 24.94 -2.94 -20.33
CA PRO A 350 23.88 -3.86 -20.75
C PRO A 350 23.34 -4.68 -19.57
N LEU A 351 22.02 -4.93 -19.56
CA LEU A 351 21.37 -5.76 -18.55
C LEU A 351 21.51 -7.26 -18.85
N THR A 352 22.68 -7.83 -18.51
CA THR A 352 22.94 -9.28 -18.65
C THR A 352 22.09 -10.12 -17.67
N PRO A 353 21.87 -11.42 -17.93
CA PRO A 353 21.15 -12.31 -17.02
C PRO A 353 21.75 -12.34 -15.61
N GLU A 354 23.08 -12.34 -15.49
CA GLU A 354 23.79 -12.35 -14.21
C GLU A 354 23.51 -11.07 -13.43
N LEU A 355 23.57 -9.92 -14.12
CA LEU A 355 23.29 -8.63 -13.51
C LEU A 355 21.84 -8.53 -13.04
N ARG A 356 20.86 -9.08 -13.77
CA ARG A 356 19.46 -9.15 -13.34
C ARG A 356 19.29 -9.95 -12.05
N VAL A 357 19.98 -11.08 -11.91
CA VAL A 357 19.96 -11.90 -10.68
C VAL A 357 20.61 -11.15 -9.52
N ILE A 358 21.71 -10.43 -9.77
CA ILE A 358 22.35 -9.57 -8.76
C ILE A 358 21.39 -8.46 -8.32
N ILE A 359 20.74 -7.76 -9.25
CA ILE A 359 19.76 -6.70 -8.96
C ILE A 359 18.58 -7.26 -8.16
N LEU A 360 18.01 -8.39 -8.56
CA LEU A 360 16.93 -9.05 -7.83
C LEU A 360 17.33 -9.34 -6.39
N THR A 361 18.51 -9.96 -6.21
CA THR A 361 19.03 -10.33 -4.89
C THR A 361 19.29 -9.09 -4.04
N ALA A 362 19.95 -8.08 -4.60
CA ALA A 362 20.21 -6.81 -3.94
C ALA A 362 18.91 -6.11 -3.53
N SER A 363 17.89 -6.10 -4.40
CA SER A 363 16.59 -5.51 -4.11
C SER A 363 15.90 -6.18 -2.93
N VAL A 364 15.90 -7.51 -2.88
CA VAL A 364 15.32 -8.28 -1.76
C VAL A 364 16.08 -8.03 -0.46
N VAL A 365 17.42 -8.07 -0.50
CA VAL A 365 18.26 -7.84 0.68
C VAL A 365 18.08 -6.42 1.21
N LEU A 366 18.16 -5.41 0.35
CA LEU A 366 17.99 -4.00 0.75
C LEU A 366 16.57 -3.71 1.23
N ALA A 367 15.55 -4.32 0.63
CA ALA A 367 14.18 -4.21 1.11
C ALA A 367 14.00 -4.84 2.50
N ALA A 368 14.55 -6.03 2.74
CA ALA A 368 14.49 -6.69 4.04
C ALA A 368 15.26 -5.92 5.12
N LEU A 369 16.45 -5.41 4.81
CA LEU A 369 17.23 -4.57 5.72
C LEU A 369 16.50 -3.27 6.03
N THR A 370 15.95 -2.61 5.01
CA THR A 370 15.14 -1.38 5.20
C THR A 370 13.93 -1.66 6.08
N PHE A 371 13.25 -2.79 5.85
CA PHE A 371 12.09 -3.19 6.64
C PHE A 371 12.44 -3.40 8.12
N GLU A 372 13.48 -4.17 8.43
CA GLU A 372 13.85 -4.50 9.80
C GLU A 372 14.49 -3.32 10.55
N LEU A 373 15.38 -2.58 9.88
CA LEU A 373 16.17 -1.52 10.50
C LEU A 373 15.41 -0.19 10.57
N VAL A 374 14.55 0.10 9.60
CA VAL A 374 13.91 1.41 9.45
C VAL A 374 12.41 1.32 9.70
N ASP A 375 11.69 0.53 8.91
CA ASP A 375 10.22 0.52 8.93
C ASP A 375 9.67 -0.05 10.24
N ARG A 376 10.23 -1.16 10.73
CA ARG A 376 9.78 -1.79 11.97
C ARG A 376 9.95 -0.86 13.16
N GLN A 377 11.05 -0.10 13.20
CA GLN A 377 11.31 0.88 14.27
C GLN A 377 10.37 2.08 14.17
N ALA A 378 10.13 2.59 12.96
CA ALA A 378 9.22 3.70 12.73
C ALA A 378 7.77 3.34 13.11
N GLN A 379 7.35 2.09 12.86
CA GLN A 379 6.01 1.59 13.15
C GLN A 379 5.81 1.19 14.63
N ALA A 380 6.83 0.65 15.30
CA ALA A 380 6.76 0.22 16.70
C ALA A 380 6.58 1.39 17.70
N GLY A 381 6.80 2.64 17.26
CA GLY A 381 6.69 3.83 18.10
C GLY A 381 5.27 4.19 18.48
N THR A 382 4.69 3.53 19.48
CA THR A 382 3.42 3.94 20.09
C THR A 382 3.62 5.24 20.90
N ARG A 383 2.95 6.33 20.50
CA ARG A 383 2.68 7.55 21.30
C ARG A 383 3.73 8.66 21.46
N ARG A 384 4.92 8.64 20.84
CA ARG A 384 5.77 9.86 20.79
C ARG A 384 5.47 10.69 19.54
N THR A 385 4.71 11.76 19.74
CA THR A 385 4.31 12.77 18.74
C THR A 385 5.48 13.36 17.92
N GLY A 386 6.73 13.24 18.39
CA GLY A 386 7.92 13.72 17.67
C GLY A 386 8.41 12.84 16.50
N ARG A 387 8.10 11.53 16.47
CA ARG A 387 8.63 10.64 15.41
C ARG A 387 8.16 10.99 13.98
N PRO A 388 6.88 11.25 13.69
CA PRO A 388 6.48 11.63 12.34
C PRO A 388 7.08 12.98 11.90
N VAL A 389 7.24 13.93 12.82
CA VAL A 389 7.87 15.23 12.53
C VAL A 389 9.33 15.04 12.10
N VAL A 390 10.10 14.23 12.83
CA VAL A 390 11.49 13.91 12.47
C VAL A 390 11.55 13.22 11.11
N THR A 391 10.69 12.23 10.86
CA THR A 391 10.64 11.52 9.58
C THR A 391 10.31 12.47 8.42
N VAL A 392 9.38 13.40 8.59
CA VAL A 392 9.07 14.42 7.59
C VAL A 392 10.25 15.38 7.41
N ALA A 393 10.89 15.82 8.50
CA ALA A 393 12.06 16.70 8.43
C ALA A 393 13.22 16.05 7.65
N VAL A 394 13.45 14.75 7.83
CA VAL A 394 14.42 13.98 7.03
C VAL A 394 14.05 13.98 5.56
N LEU A 395 12.79 13.71 5.22
CA LEU A 395 12.32 13.73 3.83
C LEU A 395 12.50 15.12 3.19
N ILE A 396 12.16 16.18 3.93
CA ILE A 396 12.34 17.56 3.47
C ILE A 396 13.83 17.89 3.29
N ALA A 397 14.71 17.45 4.19
CA ALA A 397 16.15 17.62 4.03
C ALA A 397 16.66 16.91 2.75
N VAL A 398 16.21 15.68 2.48
CA VAL A 398 16.53 14.96 1.25
C VAL A 398 16.02 15.70 0.01
N ALA A 399 14.79 16.25 0.06
CA ALA A 399 14.23 17.06 -1.02
C ALA A 399 15.02 18.36 -1.25
N LEU A 400 15.48 19.03 -0.19
CA LEU A 400 16.34 20.22 -0.29
C LEU A 400 17.71 19.87 -0.89
N CYS A 401 18.29 18.72 -0.55
CA CYS A 401 19.49 18.23 -1.21
C CYS A 401 19.23 17.94 -2.70
N GLY A 402 18.07 17.35 -3.05
CA GLY A 402 17.64 17.16 -4.43
C GLY A 402 17.53 18.48 -5.19
N TRP A 403 16.90 19.48 -4.59
CA TRP A 403 16.80 20.84 -5.13
C TRP A 403 18.18 21.48 -5.32
N TYR A 404 19.10 21.29 -4.37
CA TYR A 404 20.47 21.78 -4.50
C TYR A 404 21.19 21.13 -5.69
N VAL A 405 21.09 19.81 -5.87
CA VAL A 405 21.67 19.09 -7.01
C VAL A 405 21.04 19.53 -8.34
N GLN A 406 19.72 19.75 -8.37
CA GLN A 406 19.01 20.23 -9.56
C GLN A 406 19.40 21.66 -9.96
N SER A 407 19.49 22.56 -8.98
CA SER A 407 19.66 24.01 -9.20
C SER A 407 21.12 24.44 -9.38
N THR A 408 22.08 23.70 -8.82
CA THR A 408 23.48 24.13 -8.86
C THR A 408 24.22 23.60 -10.07
N ASN A 409 24.78 24.53 -10.85
CA ASN A 409 25.96 24.23 -11.66
C ASN A 409 27.19 23.97 -10.78
N GLY A 410 27.23 24.49 -9.54
CA GLY A 410 28.38 24.50 -8.64
C GLY A 410 28.97 23.13 -8.28
N LEU A 411 28.13 22.15 -7.93
CA LEU A 411 28.57 20.77 -7.64
C LEU A 411 29.29 20.14 -8.84
N PHE A 412 28.90 20.57 -10.05
CA PHE A 412 29.41 20.07 -11.32
C PHE A 412 30.21 21.13 -12.09
N ALA A 413 30.56 22.26 -11.47
CA ALA A 413 31.19 23.40 -12.14
C ALA A 413 32.62 23.07 -12.56
N SER A 414 33.23 22.11 -11.88
CA SER A 414 34.51 21.51 -12.20
C SER A 414 34.47 20.61 -13.44
N PHE A 415 33.30 20.16 -13.89
CA PHE A 415 33.18 19.37 -15.11
C PHE A 415 33.28 20.26 -16.36
N PRO A 416 33.95 19.80 -17.43
CA PRO A 416 33.95 20.48 -18.72
C PRO A 416 32.52 20.76 -19.20
N ALA A 417 32.29 21.90 -19.86
CA ALA A 417 30.97 22.30 -20.36
C ALA A 417 30.32 21.24 -21.27
N THR A 418 31.13 20.47 -22.01
CA THR A 418 30.67 19.36 -22.85
C THR A 418 30.09 18.20 -22.04
N MET A 419 30.60 17.91 -20.85
CA MET A 419 30.07 16.87 -19.95
C MET A 419 28.85 17.35 -19.17
N GLN A 420 28.68 18.67 -18.98
CA GLN A 420 27.52 19.23 -18.28
C GLN A 420 26.21 19.17 -19.08
N GLN A 421 26.32 19.04 -20.40
CA GLN A 421 25.19 19.04 -21.35
C GLN A 421 24.97 17.67 -22.02
N ALA A 422 25.79 16.66 -21.72
CA ALA A 422 25.62 15.34 -22.31
C ALA A 422 24.25 14.75 -21.92
N PRO A 423 23.37 14.44 -22.90
CA PRO A 423 22.09 13.80 -22.61
C PRO A 423 22.30 12.36 -22.10
N LEU A 424 21.30 11.85 -21.38
CA LEU A 424 21.19 10.43 -21.00
C LEU A 424 21.20 9.51 -22.22
#